data_AF-A0A842FDJ7-F1
#
_entry.id   AF-A0A842FDJ7-F1
#
_cell.length_a   1.000
_cell.length_b   1.000
_cell.length_c   1.000
_cell.angle_alpha   90.00
_cell.angle_beta   90.00
_cell.angle_gamma   90.00
#
_symmetry.space_group_name_H-M   'P 1'
#
loop_
_entity.id
_entity.type
_entity.pdbx_description
1 polymer ?
#
loop_
_entity_poly.entity_id
_entity_poly.type
_entity_poly.pdbx_seq_one_letter_code
_entity_poly.pdbx_strand_id
1 'polypeptide(L)'
;MNERDREINRWNQRLRNVADDQYAKEREIRRQKQLLDEVNVIHNRNNRLFDALGSTWHHDREMAVFLDTQQHDYQRKYFHVVDGMAEEQVRLEQEKRALLEKESDYYAARRKVALGGEQA
;
A
#
# COMPACT_ATOMS: atom_id res chain seq x y z
N MET A 1 4.56 -22.78 -37.48
CA MET A 1 3.81 -22.31 -36.29
C MET A 1 2.63 -21.52 -36.80
N ASN A 2 1.41 -21.95 -36.47
CA ASN A 2 0.20 -21.33 -37.00
C ASN A 2 -0.05 -19.99 -36.30
N GLU A 3 -0.75 -19.06 -36.96
CA GLU A 3 -0.95 -17.70 -36.42
C GLU A 3 -1.67 -17.72 -35.05
N ARG A 4 -2.59 -18.67 -34.85
CA ARG A 4 -3.21 -18.93 -33.54
C ARG A 4 -2.20 -19.30 -32.44
N ASP A 5 -1.21 -20.14 -32.73
CA ASP A 5 -0.21 -20.55 -31.73
C ASP A 5 0.66 -19.35 -31.32
N ARG A 6 1.00 -18.49 -32.29
CA ARG A 6 1.72 -17.25 -32.01
C ARG A 6 0.89 -16.32 -31.13
N GLU A 7 -0.39 -16.19 -31.42
CA GLU A 7 -1.30 -15.35 -30.65
C GLU A 7 -1.51 -15.88 -29.23
N ILE A 8 -1.71 -17.18 -29.05
CA ILE A 8 -1.77 -17.83 -27.73
C ILE A 8 -0.48 -17.58 -26.95
N ASN A 9 0.68 -17.66 -27.60
CA ASN A 9 1.96 -17.36 -26.95
C ASN A 9 2.10 -15.88 -26.55
N ARG A 10 1.62 -14.95 -27.38
CA ARG A 10 1.55 -13.52 -27.00
C ARG A 10 0.70 -13.32 -25.74
N TRP A 11 -0.46 -13.99 -25.66
CA TRP A 11 -1.30 -13.93 -24.47
C TRP A 11 -0.67 -14.60 -23.24
N ASN A 12 -0.01 -15.75 -23.41
CA ASN A 12 0.73 -16.40 -22.33
C ASN A 12 1.83 -15.48 -21.76
N GLN A 13 2.55 -14.77 -22.64
CA GLN A 13 3.57 -13.81 -22.20
C GLN A 13 2.95 -12.65 -21.42
N ARG A 14 1.83 -12.10 -21.91
CA ARG A 14 1.10 -11.03 -21.21
C ARG A 14 0.59 -11.46 -19.83
N LEU A 15 0.07 -12.69 -19.71
CA LEU A 15 -0.36 -13.27 -18.44
C LEU A 15 0.80 -13.43 -17.45
N ARG A 16 1.98 -13.90 -17.92
CA ARG A 16 3.19 -13.96 -17.08
C ARG A 16 3.60 -12.58 -16.58
N ASN A 17 3.64 -11.59 -17.46
CA ASN A 17 4.01 -10.23 -17.08
C ASN A 17 3.04 -9.65 -16.03
N VAL A 18 1.72 -9.86 -16.19
CA VAL A 18 0.74 -9.40 -15.18
C VAL A 18 0.88 -10.15 -13.86
N ALA A 19 1.20 -11.44 -13.88
CA ALA A 19 1.47 -12.18 -12.64
C ALA A 19 2.72 -11.63 -11.92
N ASP A 20 3.78 -11.28 -12.66
CA ASP A 20 4.96 -10.63 -12.09
C ASP A 20 4.63 -9.25 -11.50
N ASP A 21 3.83 -8.45 -12.20
CA ASP A 21 3.35 -7.15 -11.73
C ASP A 21 2.52 -7.28 -10.45
N GLN A 22 1.61 -8.27 -10.38
CA GLN A 22 0.82 -8.56 -9.19
C GLN A 22 1.71 -8.96 -8.01
N TYR A 23 2.69 -9.83 -8.23
CA TYR A 23 3.64 -10.23 -7.19
C TYR A 23 4.46 -9.05 -6.67
N ALA A 24 4.91 -8.16 -7.56
CA ALA A 24 5.59 -6.93 -7.18
C ALA A 24 4.66 -6.03 -6.35
N LYS A 25 3.40 -5.85 -6.78
CA LYS A 25 2.41 -5.03 -6.09
C LYS A 25 2.10 -5.55 -4.69
N GLU A 26 1.98 -6.86 -4.51
CA GLU A 26 1.79 -7.45 -3.19
C GLU A 26 2.97 -7.21 -2.24
N ARG A 27 4.21 -7.27 -2.76
CA ARG A 27 5.39 -6.94 -1.95
C ARG A 27 5.37 -5.48 -1.53
N GLU A 28 4.98 -4.58 -2.42
CA GLU A 28 4.85 -3.15 -2.12
C GLU A 28 3.79 -2.90 -1.03
N ILE A 29 2.60 -3.50 -1.15
CA ILE A 29 1.55 -3.41 -0.11
C ILE A 29 2.05 -3.96 1.23
N ARG A 30 2.75 -5.10 1.25
CA ARG A 30 3.32 -5.65 2.49
C ARG A 30 4.33 -4.69 3.12
N ARG A 31 5.21 -4.10 2.31
CA ARG A 31 6.19 -3.11 2.78
C ARG A 31 5.52 -1.87 3.34
N GLN A 32 4.48 -1.37 2.68
CA GLN A 32 3.74 -0.19 3.11
C GLN A 32 3.04 -0.41 4.46
N LYS A 33 2.47 -1.60 4.69
CA LYS A 33 1.94 -2.00 6.01
C LYS A 33 3.03 -2.08 7.09
N GLN A 34 4.19 -2.67 6.78
CA GLN A 34 5.31 -2.72 7.71
C GLN A 34 5.79 -1.33 8.12
N LEU A 35 5.89 -0.39 7.17
CA LEU A 35 6.24 1.00 7.48
C LEU A 35 5.21 1.66 8.40
N LEU A 36 3.91 1.38 8.22
CA LEU A 36 2.88 1.93 9.09
C LEU A 36 3.02 1.38 10.52
N ASP A 37 3.30 0.09 10.66
CA ASP A 37 3.56 -0.52 11.97
C ASP A 37 4.79 0.10 12.65
N GLU A 38 5.87 0.35 11.91
CA GLU A 38 7.07 1.01 12.42
C GLU A 38 6.78 2.45 12.89
N VAL A 39 6.01 3.21 12.10
CA VAL A 39 5.56 4.57 12.46
C VAL A 39 4.72 4.54 13.75
N ASN A 40 3.79 3.59 13.86
CA ASN A 40 2.96 3.41 15.05
C ASN A 40 3.79 3.03 16.30
N VAL A 41 4.83 2.21 16.13
CA VAL A 41 5.75 1.86 17.22
C VAL A 41 6.51 3.10 17.72
N ILE A 42 7.03 3.92 16.81
CA ILE A 42 7.70 5.19 17.15
C ILE A 42 6.72 6.12 17.86
N HIS A 43 5.48 6.21 17.38
CA HIS A 43 4.44 7.03 17.99
C HIS A 43 4.13 6.63 19.41
N ASN A 44 3.92 5.34 19.66
CA ASN A 44 3.68 4.82 20.99
C ASN A 44 4.86 5.09 21.94
N ARG A 45 6.10 5.00 21.44
CA ARG A 45 7.30 5.34 22.24
C ARG A 45 7.34 6.83 22.57
N ASN A 46 7.07 7.70 21.61
CA ASN A 46 7.06 9.14 21.83
C ASN A 46 5.97 9.58 22.80
N ASN A 47 4.75 9.02 22.71
CA ASN A 47 3.69 9.33 23.67
C ASN A 47 4.11 8.99 25.10
N ARG A 48 4.72 7.80 25.32
CA ARG A 48 5.24 7.42 26.64
C ARG A 48 6.34 8.37 27.13
N LEU A 49 7.18 8.89 26.23
CA LEU A 49 8.21 9.87 26.59
C LEU A 49 7.59 11.21 27.00
N PHE A 50 6.59 11.70 26.26
CA PHE A 50 5.85 12.91 26.63
C PHE A 50 5.16 12.74 28.00
N ASP A 51 4.52 11.59 28.25
CA ASP A 51 3.89 11.30 29.54
C ASP A 51 4.90 11.29 30.69
N ALA A 52 6.07 10.68 30.49
CA ALA A 52 7.14 10.62 31.49
C ALA A 52 7.75 12.01 31.78
N LEU A 53 8.01 12.79 30.72
CA LEU A 53 8.52 14.16 30.85
C LEU A 53 7.48 15.06 31.52
N GLY A 54 6.22 15.01 31.07
CA GLY A 54 5.12 15.77 31.67
C GLY A 54 4.96 15.45 33.15
N SER A 55 4.96 14.16 33.51
CA SER A 55 4.89 13.73 34.92
C SER A 55 6.09 14.19 35.75
N THR A 56 7.27 14.34 35.15
CA THR A 56 8.47 14.80 35.86
C THR A 56 8.45 16.32 36.07
N TRP A 57 8.08 17.07 35.04
CA TRP A 57 8.21 18.53 35.01
C TRP A 57 6.91 19.29 35.28
N HIS A 58 5.83 18.62 35.67
CA HIS A 58 4.50 19.24 35.88
C HIS A 58 4.45 20.39 36.89
N HIS A 59 5.40 20.46 37.83
CA HIS A 59 5.47 21.55 38.81
C HIS A 59 6.06 22.84 38.24
N ASP A 60 6.81 22.74 37.14
CA ASP A 60 7.33 23.89 36.41
C ASP A 60 6.34 24.27 35.30
N ARG A 61 5.70 25.43 35.46
CA ARG A 61 4.67 25.90 34.54
C ARG A 61 5.21 26.15 33.13
N GLU A 62 6.42 26.66 33.00
CA GLU A 62 7.01 26.97 31.69
C GLU A 62 7.34 25.67 30.96
N MET A 63 7.93 24.70 31.66
CA MET A 63 8.22 23.39 31.11
C MET A 63 6.95 22.59 30.79
N ALA A 64 5.91 22.67 31.62
CA ALA A 64 4.63 22.03 31.34
C ALA A 64 3.99 22.57 30.05
N VAL A 65 3.95 23.89 29.87
CA VAL A 65 3.44 24.54 28.64
C VAL A 65 4.29 24.18 27.43
N PHE A 66 5.62 24.19 27.59
CA PHE A 66 6.54 23.80 26.52
C PHE A 66 6.31 22.36 26.05
N LEU A 67 6.24 21.40 26.98
CA LEU A 67 6.04 19.98 26.66
C LEU A 67 4.67 19.73 26.01
N ASP A 68 3.61 20.37 26.50
CA ASP A 68 2.28 20.28 25.90
C ASP A 68 2.27 20.82 24.45
N THR A 69 2.96 21.94 24.20
CA THR A 69 3.11 22.51 22.85
C THR A 69 3.87 21.54 21.93
N GLN A 70 4.99 20.97 22.40
CA GLN A 70 5.77 20.00 21.62
C GLN A 70 4.98 18.72 21.33
N GLN A 71 4.18 18.24 22.29
CA GLN A 71 3.33 17.06 22.12
C GLN A 71 2.25 17.32 21.07
N HIS A 72 1.58 18.48 21.11
CA HIS A 72 0.60 18.86 20.09
C HIS A 72 1.20 18.97 18.69
N ASP A 73 2.36 19.61 18.54
CA ASP A 73 3.04 19.73 17.25
C ASP A 73 3.49 18.37 16.72
N TYR A 74 3.99 17.50 17.60
CA TYR A 74 4.34 16.14 17.27
C TYR A 74 3.12 15.33 16.79
N GLN A 75 2.01 15.36 17.54
CA GLN A 75 0.77 14.67 17.18
C GLN A 75 0.25 15.10 15.81
N ARG A 76 0.25 16.41 15.53
CA ARG A 76 -0.15 16.95 14.24
C ARG A 76 0.68 16.38 13.08
N LYS A 77 2.00 16.34 13.25
CA LYS A 77 2.91 15.77 12.23
C LYS A 77 2.68 14.27 12.06
N TYR A 78 2.48 13.54 13.16
CA TYR A 78 2.18 12.12 13.11
C TYR A 78 0.89 11.83 12.32
N PHE A 79 -0.21 12.53 12.62
CA PHE A 79 -1.47 12.33 11.90
C PHE A 79 -1.33 12.67 10.42
N HIS A 80 -0.63 13.75 10.09
CA HIS A 80 -0.36 14.08 8.68
C HIS A 80 0.38 12.96 7.93
N VAL A 81 1.37 12.32 8.58
CA VAL A 81 2.07 11.17 8.00
C VAL A 81 1.13 9.98 7.83
N VAL A 82 0.37 9.63 8.86
CA VAL A 82 -0.55 8.48 8.81
C VAL A 82 -1.66 8.66 7.77
N ASP A 83 -2.20 9.88 7.63
CA ASP A 83 -3.19 10.20 6.61
C ASP A 83 -2.62 9.98 5.20
N GLY A 84 -1.42 10.48 4.93
CA GLY A 84 -0.74 10.25 3.66
C GLY A 84 -0.45 8.76 3.40
N MET A 85 -0.14 7.99 4.44
CA MET A 85 0.01 6.54 4.33
C MET A 85 -1.32 5.83 4.04
N ALA A 86 -2.43 6.29 4.61
CA ALA A 86 -3.75 5.74 4.36
C ALA A 86 -4.18 5.98 2.89
N GLU A 87 -3.94 7.19 2.37
CA GLU A 87 -4.18 7.53 0.97
C GLU A 87 -3.35 6.63 0.02
N GLU A 88 -2.08 6.45 0.32
CA GLU A 88 -1.20 5.54 -0.41
C GLU A 88 -1.71 4.09 -0.39
N GLN A 89 -2.23 3.64 0.75
CA GLN A 89 -2.81 2.29 0.87
C GLN A 89 -4.00 2.11 -0.06
N VAL A 90 -4.90 3.10 -0.12
CA VAL A 90 -6.05 3.07 -1.02
C VAL A 90 -5.59 2.99 -2.47
N ARG A 91 -4.59 3.80 -2.85
CA ARG A 91 -4.01 3.78 -4.20
C ARG A 91 -3.46 2.38 -4.55
N LEU A 92 -2.65 1.79 -3.67
CA LEU A 92 -2.07 0.47 -3.92
C LEU A 92 -3.13 -0.64 -4.07
N GLU A 93 -4.19 -0.60 -3.27
CA GLU A 93 -5.30 -1.57 -3.39
C GLU A 93 -6.11 -1.37 -4.68
N GLN A 94 -6.28 -0.13 -5.14
CA GLN A 94 -6.89 0.16 -6.45
C GLN A 94 -6.03 -0.37 -7.60
N GLU A 95 -4.71 -0.14 -7.57
CA GLU A 95 -3.77 -0.67 -8.57
C GLU A 95 -3.77 -2.20 -8.59
N LYS A 96 -3.80 -2.85 -7.42
CA LYS A 96 -3.93 -4.31 -7.31
C LYS A 96 -5.21 -4.81 -8.00
N ARG A 97 -6.35 -4.15 -7.77
CA ARG A 97 -7.62 -4.51 -8.42
C ARG A 97 -7.54 -4.37 -9.94
N ALA A 98 -6.92 -3.30 -10.43
CA ALA A 98 -6.72 -3.09 -11.87
C ALA A 98 -5.85 -4.19 -12.50
N LEU A 99 -4.84 -4.69 -11.78
CA LEU A 99 -4.03 -5.82 -12.24
C LEU A 99 -4.82 -7.15 -12.30
N LEU A 100 -5.75 -7.38 -11.36
CA LEU A 100 -6.62 -8.55 -11.38
C LEU A 100 -7.63 -8.49 -12.54
N GLU A 101 -8.20 -7.32 -12.80
CA GLU A 101 -9.09 -7.09 -13.94
C GLU A 101 -8.36 -7.33 -15.26
N LYS A 102 -7.16 -6.77 -15.40
CA LYS A 102 -6.29 -6.97 -16.57
C LYS A 102 -5.94 -8.44 -16.80
N GLU A 103 -5.68 -9.20 -15.73
CA GLU A 103 -5.44 -10.65 -15.83
C GLU A 103 -6.69 -11.39 -16.33
N SER A 104 -7.86 -11.07 -15.78
CA SER A 104 -9.14 -11.63 -16.20
C SER A 104 -9.42 -11.38 -17.69
N ASP A 105 -9.19 -10.15 -18.15
CA ASP A 105 -9.33 -9.77 -19.56
C ASP A 105 -8.38 -10.57 -20.46
N TYR A 106 -7.14 -10.77 -20.02
CA TYR A 106 -6.15 -11.56 -20.75
C TYR A 106 -6.55 -13.04 -20.84
N TYR A 107 -7.11 -13.62 -19.78
CA TYR A 107 -7.66 -14.97 -19.84
C TYR A 107 -8.85 -15.06 -20.79
N ALA A 108 -9.77 -14.10 -20.74
CA ALA A 108 -10.94 -14.06 -21.61
C ALA A 108 -10.52 -13.95 -23.09
N ALA A 109 -9.60 -13.04 -23.41
CA ALA A 109 -9.07 -12.85 -24.76
C ALA A 109 -8.34 -14.11 -25.25
N ARG A 110 -7.47 -14.69 -24.42
CA ARG A 110 -6.77 -15.95 -24.75
C ARG A 110 -7.75 -17.09 -25.02
N ARG A 111 -8.81 -17.22 -24.23
CA ARG A 111 -9.84 -18.25 -24.39
C ARG A 111 -10.60 -18.08 -25.72
N LYS A 112 -10.93 -16.84 -26.10
CA LYS A 112 -11.57 -16.56 -27.41
C LYS A 112 -10.70 -17.04 -28.57
N VAL A 113 -9.39 -16.79 -28.52
CA VAL A 113 -8.43 -17.24 -29.53
C VAL A 113 -8.33 -18.77 -29.57
N ALA A 114 -8.30 -19.42 -28.39
CA ALA A 114 -8.21 -20.88 -28.27
C ALA A 114 -9.47 -21.60 -28.77
N LEU A 115 -10.66 -21.04 -28.55
CA LEU A 115 -11.94 -21.61 -28.97
C LEU A 115 -12.34 -21.26 -30.42
N GLY A 116 -11.57 -20.37 -31.06
CA GLY A 116 -11.70 -20.10 -32.50
C GLY A 116 -12.55 -18.91 -32.90
N GLY A 117 -13.02 -18.08 -31.97
CA GLY A 117 -13.89 -16.92 -32.23
C GLY A 117 -15.32 -17.33 -32.61
N GLU A 118 -16.30 -16.89 -31.81
CA GLU A 118 -17.76 -17.03 -32.02
C GLU A 118 -18.26 -18.41 -32.51
N GLN A 119 -18.74 -19.24 -31.58
CA GLN A 119 -19.93 -20.01 -31.91
C GLN A 119 -21.08 -19.00 -31.99
N ALA A 120 -21.69 -18.94 -33.17
CA ALA A 120 -22.86 -18.11 -33.51
C ALA A 120 -24.01 -18.22 -32.50
#